data_AF-A0AAV9XMN8-F1
#
_entry.id   AF-A0AAV9XMN8-F1
#
_cell.length_a   1.000
_cell.length_b   1.000
_cell.length_c   1.000
_cell.angle_alpha   90.00
_cell.angle_beta   90.00
_cell.angle_gamma   90.00
#
_symmetry.space_group_name_H-M   'P 1'
#
loop_
_entity.id
_entity.type
_entity.pdbx_description
1 polymer ?
#
loop_
_entity_poly.entity_id
_entity_poly.type
_entity_poly.pdbx_seq_one_letter_code
_entity_poly.pdbx_strand_id
1 'polypeptide(L)'
;MSQDLPPAGGYGPVQYRRNLPPRGFRPSFYIFATLAVCSWGFYRIIDGSHEKKELAREKRWARIHLTPVLQAEEDRDMVRRVWAGERREEVLMKDVKDWKFGSVYHTDRFVRPTFVPTPSQITPGLPPQVVQKVED
;
A
#
# COMPACT_ATOMS: atom_id res chain seq x y z
N MET A 1 84.62 -22.19 37.80
CA MET A 1 83.51 -21.52 37.05
C MET A 1 82.49 -21.11 38.10
N SER A 2 82.11 -19.84 38.18
CA SER A 2 81.14 -19.39 39.20
C SER A 2 79.76 -19.93 38.85
N GLN A 3 79.11 -20.60 39.80
CA GLN A 3 77.78 -21.16 39.63
C GLN A 3 76.74 -20.06 39.87
N ASP A 4 75.86 -19.82 38.89
CA ASP A 4 74.77 -18.84 39.06
C ASP A 4 73.75 -19.37 40.06
N LEU A 5 73.53 -18.58 41.11
CA LEU A 5 72.63 -18.88 42.21
C LEU A 5 71.54 -17.81 42.28
N PRO A 6 70.32 -18.15 42.74
CA PRO A 6 69.29 -17.15 42.97
C PRO A 6 69.77 -16.15 44.03
N PRO A 7 69.27 -14.90 43.99
CA PRO A 7 69.61 -13.91 45.01
C PRO A 7 69.21 -14.42 46.40
N ALA A 8 69.99 -14.06 47.43
CA ALA A 8 69.78 -14.56 48.80
C ALA A 8 68.37 -14.26 49.38
N GLY A 9 67.66 -13.28 48.82
CA GLY A 9 66.27 -12.94 49.17
C GLY A 9 65.19 -13.59 48.30
N GLY A 10 65.56 -14.44 47.33
CA GLY A 10 64.64 -15.07 46.38
C GLY A 10 64.12 -14.13 45.28
N TYR A 11 63.36 -14.69 44.33
CA TYR A 11 62.68 -13.91 43.30
C TYR A 11 61.35 -13.33 43.81
N GLY A 12 60.94 -12.20 43.25
CA GLY A 12 59.62 -11.63 43.53
C GLY A 12 58.48 -12.57 43.15
N PRO A 13 57.30 -12.41 43.78
CA PRO A 13 56.17 -13.30 43.53
C PRO A 13 55.66 -13.13 42.09
N VAL A 14 55.72 -14.22 41.32
CA VAL A 14 55.19 -14.27 39.96
C VAL A 14 53.69 -14.55 40.02
N GLN A 15 52.87 -13.67 39.46
CA GLN A 15 51.44 -13.89 39.35
C GLN A 15 51.16 -14.91 38.24
N TYR A 16 50.88 -16.14 38.62
CA TYR A 16 50.53 -17.23 37.69
C TYR A 16 49.02 -17.30 37.38
N ARG A 17 48.18 -16.56 38.12
CA ARG A 17 46.72 -16.57 37.95
C ARG A 17 46.27 -15.45 37.02
N ARG A 18 45.26 -15.76 36.20
CA ARG A 18 44.64 -14.78 35.31
C ARG A 18 43.82 -13.76 36.09
N ASN A 19 44.24 -12.49 36.08
CA ASN A 19 43.52 -11.38 36.68
C ASN A 19 42.66 -10.65 35.63
N LEU A 20 41.43 -11.13 35.40
CA LEU A 20 40.47 -10.45 34.53
C LEU A 20 39.32 -9.86 35.39
N PRO A 21 39.30 -8.54 35.61
CA PRO A 21 38.20 -7.92 36.33
C PRO A 21 36.91 -7.98 35.47
N PRO A 22 35.75 -8.31 36.05
CA PRO A 22 34.47 -8.22 35.33
C PRO A 22 34.21 -6.74 35.00
N ARG A 23 34.24 -6.40 33.71
CA ARG A 23 33.95 -5.05 33.21
C ARG A 23 32.50 -4.96 32.78
N GLY A 24 31.84 -3.84 33.11
CA GLY A 24 30.48 -3.53 32.68
C GLY A 24 29.45 -3.50 33.81
N PHE A 25 28.20 -3.22 33.44
CA PHE A 25 27.08 -3.20 34.37
C PHE A 25 26.51 -4.61 34.60
N ARG A 26 25.78 -4.80 35.69
CA ARG A 26 25.07 -6.06 35.93
C ARG A 26 24.01 -6.28 34.83
N PRO A 27 23.73 -7.53 34.41
CA PRO A 27 22.75 -7.83 33.37
C PRO A 27 21.36 -7.17 33.58
N SER A 28 20.95 -7.02 34.84
CA SER A 28 19.69 -6.38 35.20
C SER A 28 19.59 -4.94 34.70
N PHE A 29 20.68 -4.15 34.74
CA PHE A 29 20.65 -2.76 34.28
C PHE A 29 20.37 -2.65 32.78
N TYR A 30 20.89 -3.58 31.97
CA TYR A 30 20.63 -3.60 30.54
C TYR A 30 19.17 -3.93 30.23
N ILE A 31 18.55 -4.82 31.01
CA ILE A 31 17.13 -5.15 30.87
C ILE A 31 16.28 -3.93 31.23
N PHE A 32 16.55 -3.28 32.36
CA PHE A 32 15.82 -2.08 32.77
C PHE A 32 16.00 -0.93 31.78
N ALA A 33 17.21 -0.70 31.27
CA ALA A 33 17.47 0.33 30.27
C ALA A 33 16.69 0.06 28.98
N THR A 34 16.71 -1.17 28.49
CA THR A 34 15.96 -1.57 27.28
C THR A 34 14.46 -1.37 27.50
N LEU A 35 13.91 -1.84 28.62
CA LEU A 35 12.49 -1.68 28.92
C LEU A 35 12.09 -0.21 29.05
N ALA A 36 12.93 0.64 29.65
CA ALA A 36 12.66 2.07 29.75
C ALA A 36 12.61 2.74 28.38
N VAL A 37 13.57 2.44 27.50
CA VAL A 37 13.60 2.97 26.12
C VAL A 37 12.40 2.48 25.32
N CYS A 38 12.07 1.19 25.39
CA CYS A 38 10.91 0.62 24.72
C CYS A 38 9.60 1.24 25.22
N SER A 39 9.43 1.37 26.54
CA SER A 39 8.22 1.95 27.14
C SER A 39 8.02 3.40 26.69
N TRP A 40 9.08 4.20 26.67
CA TRP A 40 9.03 5.56 26.16
C TRP A 40 8.75 5.62 24.66
N GLY A 41 9.34 4.73 23.87
CA GLY A 41 9.07 4.61 22.43
C GLY A 41 7.60 4.30 22.15
N PHE A 42 7.01 3.34 22.86
CA PHE A 42 5.59 3.00 22.73
C PHE A 42 4.68 4.16 23.13
N TYR A 43 5.01 4.89 24.19
CA TYR A 43 4.27 6.09 24.60
C TYR A 43 4.21 7.13 23.46
N ARG A 44 5.34 7.41 22.80
CA ARG A 44 5.40 8.34 21.65
C ARG A 44 4.64 7.82 20.42
N ILE A 45 4.69 6.51 20.16
CA ILE A 45 3.97 5.90 19.03
C ILE A 45 2.46 5.97 19.22
N ILE A 46 1.97 5.81 20.45
CA ILE A 46 0.54 5.92 20.76
C ILE A 46 0.03 7.32 20.35
N ASP A 47 0.73 8.37 20.77
CA ASP A 47 0.38 9.75 20.43
C ASP A 47 0.32 9.98 18.90
N GLY A 48 1.38 9.58 18.17
CA GLY A 48 1.38 9.66 16.71
C GLY A 48 0.31 8.79 16.03
N SER A 49 -0.13 7.71 16.67
CA SER A 49 -1.22 6.87 16.17
C SER A 49 -2.58 7.55 16.31
N HIS A 50 -2.77 8.38 17.33
CA HIS A 50 -3.98 9.20 17.46
C HIS A 50 -4.02 10.26 16.36
N GLU A 51 -2.93 10.97 16.11
CA GLU A 51 -2.83 11.96 15.04
C GLU A 51 -3.13 11.34 13.66
N LYS A 52 -2.53 10.19 13.34
CA LYS A 52 -2.81 9.47 12.08
C LYS A 52 -4.27 9.07 11.93
N LYS A 53 -4.96 8.72 13.01
CA LYS A 53 -6.39 8.39 12.99
C LYS A 53 -7.24 9.61 12.68
N GLU A 54 -6.89 10.77 13.21
CA GLU A 54 -7.57 12.03 12.91
C GLU A 54 -7.36 12.45 11.44
N LEU A 55 -6.12 12.39 10.94
CA LEU A 55 -5.84 12.66 9.51
C LEU A 55 -6.59 11.69 8.58
N ALA A 56 -6.64 10.41 8.94
CA ALA A 56 -7.41 9.42 8.18
C ALA A 56 -8.93 9.67 8.26
N ARG A 57 -9.42 10.20 9.38
CA ARG A 57 -10.82 10.61 9.55
C ARG A 57 -11.13 11.80 8.65
N GLU A 58 -10.31 12.84 8.68
CA GLU A 58 -10.43 14.00 7.79
C GLU A 58 -10.46 13.57 6.31
N LYS A 59 -9.52 12.72 5.88
CA LYS A 59 -9.49 12.18 4.51
C LYS A 59 -10.76 11.40 4.15
N ARG A 60 -11.29 10.60 5.08
CA ARG A 60 -12.56 9.88 4.89
C ARG A 60 -13.73 10.84 4.78
N TRP A 61 -13.79 11.87 5.62
CA TRP A 61 -14.84 12.89 5.57
C TRP A 61 -14.81 13.64 4.25
N ALA A 62 -13.64 14.10 3.79
CA ALA A 62 -13.48 14.72 2.48
C ALA A 62 -14.01 13.81 1.36
N ARG A 63 -13.70 12.51 1.42
CA ARG A 63 -14.22 11.55 0.44
C ARG A 63 -15.73 11.41 0.50
N ILE A 64 -16.33 11.22 1.68
CA ILE A 64 -17.79 11.06 1.84
C ILE A 64 -18.56 12.21 1.19
N HIS A 65 -18.05 13.44 1.32
CA HIS A 65 -18.69 14.62 0.74
C HIS A 65 -18.50 14.74 -0.78
N LEU A 66 -17.39 14.23 -1.32
CA LEU A 66 -17.10 14.28 -2.77
C LEU A 66 -17.71 13.09 -3.54
N THR A 67 -17.82 11.92 -2.91
CA THR A 67 -18.37 10.69 -3.50
C THR A 67 -19.69 10.91 -4.26
N PRO A 68 -20.72 11.60 -3.74
CA PRO A 68 -21.99 11.72 -4.46
C PRO A 68 -21.86 12.47 -5.80
N VAL A 69 -21.03 13.52 -5.87
CA VAL A 69 -20.81 14.26 -7.11
C VAL A 69 -20.04 13.41 -8.11
N LEU A 70 -18.98 12.72 -7.66
CA LEU A 70 -18.19 11.83 -8.52
C LEU A 70 -19.01 10.66 -9.05
N GLN A 71 -19.86 10.06 -8.20
CA GLN A 71 -20.76 8.98 -8.61
C GLN A 71 -21.77 9.48 -9.65
N ALA A 72 -22.33 10.68 -9.48
CA ALA A 72 -23.26 11.24 -10.44
C ALA A 72 -22.62 11.51 -11.81
N GLU A 73 -21.37 11.98 -11.84
CA GLU A 73 -20.61 12.14 -13.10
C GLU A 73 -20.28 10.78 -13.74
N GLU A 74 -19.87 9.79 -12.95
CA GLU A 74 -19.63 8.43 -13.44
C GLU A 74 -20.90 7.81 -14.03
N ASP A 75 -22.04 7.91 -13.33
CA ASP A 75 -23.30 7.36 -13.78
C ASP A 75 -23.76 8.04 -15.10
N ARG A 76 -23.56 9.36 -15.27
CA ARG A 76 -23.82 10.07 -16.53
C ARG A 76 -22.96 9.56 -17.68
N ASP A 77 -21.66 9.37 -17.45
CA ASP A 77 -20.73 8.88 -18.46
C ASP A 77 -21.00 7.42 -18.83
N MET A 78 -21.37 6.59 -17.85
CA MET A 78 -21.76 5.20 -18.07
C MET A 78 -22.98 5.14 -18.98
N VAL A 79 -24.04 5.88 -18.67
CA VAL A 79 -25.28 5.91 -19.49
C VAL A 79 -24.98 6.31 -20.93
N ARG A 80 -24.16 7.35 -21.14
CA ARG A 80 -23.74 7.78 -22.49
C ARG A 80 -23.05 6.66 -23.26
N ARG A 81 -22.14 5.92 -22.62
CA ARG A 81 -21.40 4.82 -23.24
C ARG A 81 -22.29 3.63 -23.56
N VAL A 82 -23.20 3.28 -22.65
CA VAL A 82 -24.14 2.17 -22.83
C VAL A 82 -25.07 2.46 -24.01
N TRP A 83 -25.72 3.63 -24.04
CA TRP A 83 -26.59 4.01 -25.16
C TRP A 83 -25.86 4.09 -26.49
N ALA A 84 -24.61 4.59 -26.50
CA ALA A 84 -23.79 4.59 -27.70
C ALA A 84 -23.36 3.18 -28.14
N GLY A 85 -23.19 2.25 -27.20
CA GLY A 85 -22.93 0.83 -27.47
C GLY A 85 -24.15 0.13 -28.06
N GLU A 86 -25.29 0.26 -27.39
CA GLU A 86 -26.58 -0.30 -27.82
C GLU A 86 -26.96 0.17 -29.23
N ARG A 87 -26.85 1.47 -29.51
CA ARG A 87 -27.15 2.00 -30.85
C ARG A 87 -26.21 1.49 -31.93
N ARG A 88 -24.93 1.26 -31.59
CA ARG A 88 -23.97 0.66 -32.54
C ARG A 88 -24.29 -0.81 -32.80
N GLU A 89 -24.62 -1.54 -31.75
CA GLU A 89 -25.02 -2.95 -31.85
C GLU A 89 -26.27 -3.11 -32.71
N GLU A 90 -27.30 -2.29 -32.47
CA GLU A 90 -28.55 -2.30 -33.26
C GLU A 90 -28.28 -2.09 -34.76
N VAL A 91 -27.43 -1.14 -35.11
CA VAL A 91 -27.10 -0.83 -36.51
C VAL A 91 -26.26 -1.94 -37.16
N LEU A 92 -25.28 -2.48 -36.45
CA LEU A 92 -24.34 -3.49 -36.98
C LEU A 92 -24.98 -4.88 -37.08
N MET A 93 -25.86 -5.23 -36.15
CA MET A 93 -26.42 -6.59 -36.03
C MET A 93 -27.79 -6.75 -36.69
N LYS A 94 -28.31 -5.71 -37.36
CA LYS A 94 -29.63 -5.74 -38.02
C LYS A 94 -29.79 -6.86 -39.06
N ASP A 95 -28.71 -7.23 -39.74
CA ASP A 95 -28.72 -8.20 -40.85
C ASP A 95 -28.34 -9.62 -40.40
N VAL A 96 -28.02 -9.83 -39.13
CA VAL A 96 -27.55 -11.12 -38.60
C VAL A 96 -28.73 -11.98 -38.14
N LYS A 97 -28.92 -13.12 -38.80
CA LYS A 97 -29.93 -14.11 -38.42
C LYS A 97 -29.63 -14.66 -37.02
N ASP A 98 -30.65 -14.68 -36.16
CA ASP A 98 -30.62 -15.15 -34.75
C ASP A 98 -29.98 -14.21 -33.71
N TRP A 99 -29.62 -12.97 -34.08
CA TRP A 99 -29.24 -11.95 -33.09
C TRP A 99 -30.47 -11.32 -32.42
N LYS A 100 -30.48 -11.25 -31.09
CA LYS A 100 -31.52 -10.58 -30.30
C LYS A 100 -30.92 -9.36 -29.61
N PHE A 101 -31.32 -8.19 -30.06
CA PHE A 101 -30.97 -6.94 -29.40
C PHE A 101 -31.64 -6.84 -28.03
N GLY A 102 -30.86 -6.51 -26.98
CA GLY A 102 -31.35 -6.30 -25.62
C GLY A 102 -30.48 -6.92 -24.53
N SER A 103 -31.00 -6.97 -23.31
CA SER A 103 -30.29 -7.57 -22.18
C SER A 103 -30.08 -9.07 -22.38
N VAL A 104 -28.85 -9.54 -22.11
CA VAL A 104 -28.50 -10.97 -22.08
C VAL A 104 -29.11 -11.66 -20.85
N TYR A 105 -29.44 -10.89 -19.81
CA TYR A 105 -29.95 -11.42 -18.55
C TYR A 105 -31.47 -11.53 -18.57
N HIS A 106 -31.99 -12.61 -17.97
CA HIS A 106 -33.42 -12.88 -17.81
C HIS A 106 -34.06 -12.10 -16.64
N THR A 107 -33.41 -11.03 -16.15
CA THR A 107 -33.89 -10.22 -15.03
C THR A 107 -34.05 -8.77 -15.44
N ASP A 108 -35.03 -8.09 -14.86
CA ASP A 108 -35.29 -6.65 -15.10
C ASP A 108 -34.31 -5.75 -14.33
N ARG A 109 -33.35 -6.33 -13.60
CA ARG A 109 -32.35 -5.60 -12.83
C ARG A 109 -31.24 -5.11 -13.75
N PHE A 110 -30.88 -3.83 -13.62
CA PHE A 110 -29.68 -3.31 -14.27
C PHE A 110 -28.42 -4.01 -13.76
N VAL A 111 -27.65 -4.56 -14.70
CA VAL A 111 -26.35 -5.18 -14.45
C VAL A 111 -25.28 -4.26 -15.03
N ARG A 112 -24.32 -3.84 -14.21
CA ARG A 112 -23.19 -3.03 -14.67
C ARG A 112 -22.34 -3.84 -15.64
N PRO A 113 -21.96 -3.29 -16.81
CA PRO A 113 -21.09 -4.00 -17.74
C PRO A 113 -19.72 -4.24 -17.12
N THR A 114 -19.21 -5.46 -17.22
CA THR A 114 -17.91 -5.85 -16.66
C THR A 114 -16.75 -5.11 -17.31
N PHE A 115 -16.87 -4.85 -18.62
CA PHE A 115 -15.86 -4.17 -19.40
C PHE A 115 -16.42 -2.86 -19.93
N VAL A 116 -15.68 -1.77 -19.71
CA VAL A 116 -15.97 -0.49 -20.33
C VAL A 116 -15.30 -0.48 -21.70
N PRO A 117 -16.03 -0.26 -22.81
CA PRO A 117 -15.41 -0.11 -24.11
C PRO A 117 -14.57 1.18 -24.10
N THR A 118 -13.26 1.04 -23.92
CA THR A 118 -12.29 2.11 -24.14
C THR A 118 -11.97 2.22 -25.63
N PRO A 119 -11.77 3.44 -26.16
CA PRO A 119 -11.38 3.60 -27.55
C PRO A 119 -10.02 2.92 -27.80
N SER A 120 -9.83 2.36 -28.99
CA SER A 120 -8.57 1.73 -29.39
C SER A 120 -7.42 2.74 -29.53
N GLN A 121 -7.74 4.00 -29.79
CA GLN A 121 -6.79 5.11 -29.82
C GLN A 121 -7.29 6.25 -28.94
N ILE A 122 -6.42 6.71 -28.03
CA ILE A 122 -6.69 7.84 -27.14
C ILE A 122 -5.95 9.04 -27.71
N THR A 123 -6.66 10.04 -28.23
CA THR A 123 -6.08 11.35 -28.53
C THR A 123 -6.00 12.15 -27.23
N PRO A 124 -4.80 12.54 -26.75
CA PRO A 124 -4.68 13.34 -25.54
C PRO A 124 -5.47 14.64 -25.65
N GLY A 125 -6.31 14.93 -24.65
CA GLY A 125 -7.06 16.19 -24.56
C GLY A 125 -8.42 16.23 -25.25
N LEU A 126 -8.87 15.16 -25.91
CA LEU A 126 -10.24 15.05 -26.44
C LEU A 126 -11.03 13.94 -25.74
N PRO A 127 -12.38 14.07 -25.63
CA PRO A 127 -13.21 12.96 -25.21
C PRO A 127 -13.01 11.78 -26.18
N PRO A 128 -13.08 10.52 -25.69
CA PRO A 128 -12.89 9.35 -26.51
C PRO A 128 -13.87 9.35 -27.68
N GLN A 129 -13.39 9.67 -28.89
CA GLN A 129 -14.20 9.69 -30.10
C GLN A 129 -14.12 8.33 -30.78
N VAL A 130 -15.25 7.87 -31.30
CA VAL A 130 -15.28 6.72 -32.19
C VAL A 130 -14.70 7.17 -33.51
N VAL A 131 -13.46 6.76 -33.81
CA VAL A 131 -12.89 6.91 -35.15
C VAL A 131 -13.69 6.01 -36.07
N GLN A 132 -14.69 6.57 -36.76
CA GLN A 132 -15.23 5.94 -37.95
C GLN A 132 -14.11 5.98 -38.99
N LYS A 133 -13.53 4.84 -39.32
CA LYS A 133 -12.80 4.72 -40.58
C LYS A 133 -13.83 4.94 -41.67
N VAL A 134 -13.79 6.11 -42.28
CA VAL A 134 -14.35 6.31 -43.60
C VAL A 134 -13.45 5.48 -44.51
N GLU A 135 -13.93 4.30 -44.89
CA GLU A 135 -13.33 3.53 -45.98
C GLU A 135 -13.75 4.25 -47.28
N ASP A 136 -12.76 4.70 -48.05
CA ASP A 136 -12.94 5.22 -49.41
C ASP A 136 -13.32 4.10 -50.39
#